data_AF-A0A195CBQ2-F1
#
_entry.id   AF-A0A195CBQ2-F1
#
_cell.length_a   1.000
_cell.length_b   1.000
_cell.length_c   1.000
_cell.angle_alpha   90.00
_cell.angle_beta   90.00
_cell.angle_gamma   90.00
#
_symmetry.space_group_name_H-M   'P 1'
#
loop_
_entity.id
_entity.type
_entity.pdbx_description
1 polymer ?
#
loop_
_entity_poly.entity_id
_entity_poly.type
_entity_poly.pdbx_seq_one_letter_code
_entity_poly.pdbx_strand_id
1 'polypeptide(L)'
;MASIKLVPFEEELKKNPELKESDIEILRQWCRKQPHLPKMTDSELALFLHSNYYRLEPTKSTIDTFFTVRTHVPEFFHNRDPINNQELKKTINVAIFFTKSFRVFYMHTTNDTLEKFIPLEVLPNEAGGQAGLIQELRDKQVKKLIDHITWFKEEEANHRVNELLRPDKAKTATDLFGVEGSFKKLDID
;
A
#
# COMPACT_ATOMS: atom_id res chain seq x y z
N MET A 1 -18.22 -2.19 11.86
CA MET A 1 -16.77 -2.11 11.61
C MET A 1 -16.55 -1.41 10.29
N ALA A 2 -15.52 -0.58 10.18
CA ALA A 2 -15.30 0.23 8.99
C ALA A 2 -14.66 -0.63 7.89
N SER A 3 -15.21 -0.56 6.68
CA SER A 3 -14.66 -1.20 5.48
C SER A 3 -14.19 -0.11 4.53
N ILE A 4 -13.03 -0.33 3.91
CA ILE A 4 -12.50 0.59 2.90
C ILE A 4 -13.32 0.40 1.63
N LYS A 5 -14.13 1.41 1.29
CA LYS A 5 -14.89 1.42 0.04
C LYS A 5 -14.01 1.99 -1.07
N LEU A 6 -13.71 1.16 -2.05
CA LEU A 6 -13.15 1.63 -3.31
C LEU A 6 -14.21 2.45 -4.05
N VAL A 7 -13.76 3.38 -4.90
CA VAL A 7 -14.66 4.08 -5.81
C VAL A 7 -15.27 3.03 -6.76
N PRO A 8 -16.61 3.04 -6.96
CA PRO A 8 -17.26 2.11 -7.87
C PRO A 8 -16.69 2.19 -9.29
N PHE A 9 -16.58 1.05 -9.95
CA PHE A 9 -15.99 0.96 -11.29
C PHE A 9 -16.70 1.86 -12.31
N GLU A 10 -18.02 1.96 -12.22
CA GLU A 10 -18.86 2.80 -13.09
C GLU A 10 -18.58 4.30 -12.89
N GLU A 11 -18.16 4.69 -11.69
CA GLU A 11 -17.77 6.07 -11.40
C GLU A 11 -16.35 6.36 -11.89
N GLU A 12 -15.43 5.41 -11.76
CA GLU A 12 -14.07 5.50 -12.31
C GLU A 12 -14.08 5.64 -13.83
N LEU A 13 -14.94 4.90 -14.54
CA LEU A 13 -15.13 5.02 -15.99
C LEU A 13 -15.57 6.43 -16.42
N LYS A 14 -16.37 7.12 -15.60
CA LYS A 14 -16.82 8.49 -15.90
C LYS A 14 -15.73 9.52 -15.65
N LYS A 15 -14.87 9.30 -14.65
CA LYS A 15 -13.81 10.23 -14.26
C LYS A 15 -12.58 10.12 -15.16
N ASN A 16 -12.28 8.93 -15.65
CA ASN A 16 -11.02 8.64 -16.34
C ASN A 16 -11.27 8.23 -17.80
N PRO A 17 -11.09 9.14 -18.77
CA PRO A 17 -11.38 8.86 -20.18
C PRO A 17 -10.45 7.82 -20.82
N GLU A 18 -9.28 7.58 -20.22
CA GLU A 18 -8.32 6.55 -20.67
C GLU A 18 -8.67 5.14 -20.16
N LEU A 19 -9.55 5.03 -19.15
CA LEU A 19 -9.99 3.74 -18.63
C LEU A 19 -11.00 3.11 -19.58
N LYS A 20 -10.66 1.96 -20.16
CA LYS A 20 -11.53 1.23 -21.10
C LYS A 20 -12.02 -0.06 -20.48
N GLU A 21 -13.31 -0.32 -20.62
CA GLU A 21 -13.92 -1.58 -20.18
C GLU A 21 -13.31 -2.80 -20.89
N SER A 22 -12.88 -2.65 -22.15
CA SER A 22 -12.17 -3.70 -22.89
C SER A 22 -10.88 -4.14 -22.22
N ASP A 23 -10.13 -3.20 -21.63
CA ASP A 23 -8.85 -3.48 -20.98
C ASP A 23 -9.08 -4.22 -19.65
N ILE A 24 -10.14 -3.86 -18.93
CA ILE A 24 -10.57 -4.56 -17.72
C ILE A 24 -11.04 -5.97 -18.04
N GLU A 25 -11.77 -6.18 -19.14
CA GLU A 25 -12.16 -7.52 -19.58
C GLU A 25 -10.94 -8.39 -19.91
N ILE A 26 -9.92 -7.84 -20.59
CA ILE A 26 -8.67 -8.55 -20.85
C ILE A 26 -7.99 -8.97 -19.54
N LEU A 27 -7.90 -8.05 -18.57
CA LEU A 27 -7.30 -8.35 -17.27
C LEU A 27 -8.12 -9.39 -16.48
N ARG A 28 -9.46 -9.30 -16.50
CA ARG A 28 -10.36 -10.26 -15.86
C ARG A 28 -10.16 -11.66 -16.41
N GLN A 29 -10.10 -11.81 -17.73
CA GLN A 29 -9.87 -13.10 -18.38
C GLN A 29 -8.47 -13.65 -18.10
N TRP A 30 -7.45 -12.77 -18.02
CA TRP A 30 -6.12 -13.19 -17.61
C TRP A 30 -6.10 -13.69 -16.15
N CYS A 31 -6.71 -12.97 -15.20
CA CYS A 31 -6.75 -13.36 -13.80
C CYS A 31 -7.42 -14.73 -13.58
N ARG A 32 -8.48 -15.04 -14.34
CA ARG A 32 -9.13 -16.37 -14.29
C ARG A 32 -8.19 -17.52 -14.64
N LYS A 33 -7.12 -17.26 -15.40
CA LYS A 33 -6.10 -18.25 -15.78
C LYS A 33 -4.96 -18.34 -14.75
N GLN A 34 -4.97 -17.53 -13.69
CA GLN A 34 -3.93 -17.47 -12.66
C GLN A 34 -4.47 -17.98 -11.31
N PRO A 35 -4.44 -19.30 -11.05
CA PRO A 35 -5.07 -19.90 -9.87
C PRO A 35 -4.36 -19.56 -8.54
N HIS A 36 -3.12 -19.07 -8.56
CA HIS A 36 -2.43 -18.56 -7.38
C HIS A 36 -2.87 -17.16 -6.95
N LEU A 37 -3.47 -16.38 -7.85
CA LEU A 37 -3.90 -15.02 -7.54
C LEU A 37 -5.24 -15.03 -6.79
N PRO A 38 -5.45 -14.09 -5.86
CA PRO A 38 -6.74 -13.93 -5.22
C PRO A 38 -7.79 -13.38 -6.20
N LYS A 39 -9.06 -13.56 -5.86
CA LYS A 39 -10.17 -12.97 -6.63
C LYS A 39 -10.15 -11.45 -6.46
N MET A 40 -10.24 -10.74 -7.58
CA MET A 40 -10.27 -9.29 -7.62
C MET A 40 -11.58 -8.77 -8.22
N THR A 41 -11.93 -7.57 -7.81
CA THR A 41 -13.02 -6.77 -8.33
C THR A 41 -12.56 -5.89 -9.50
N ASP A 42 -13.49 -5.43 -10.33
CA ASP A 42 -13.16 -4.53 -11.45
C ASP A 42 -12.60 -3.18 -10.98
N SER A 43 -13.04 -2.68 -9.82
CA SER A 43 -12.46 -1.48 -9.18
C SER A 43 -10.99 -1.67 -8.82
N GLU A 44 -10.60 -2.85 -8.31
CA GLU A 44 -9.19 -3.16 -8.03
C GLU A 44 -8.38 -3.25 -9.33
N LEU A 45 -8.91 -3.91 -10.36
CA LEU A 45 -8.27 -3.99 -11.68
C LEU A 45 -8.08 -2.59 -12.30
N ALA A 46 -9.09 -1.72 -12.19
CA ALA A 46 -9.00 -0.34 -12.65
C ALA A 46 -7.91 0.45 -11.90
N LEU A 47 -7.78 0.27 -10.59
CA LEU A 47 -6.72 0.89 -9.79
C LEU A 47 -5.32 0.43 -10.23
N PHE A 48 -5.12 -0.87 -10.43
CA PHE A 48 -3.85 -1.40 -10.93
C PHE A 48 -3.53 -0.89 -12.32
N LEU A 49 -4.53 -0.83 -13.21
CA LEU A 49 -4.36 -0.36 -14.57
C LEU A 49 -4.01 1.13 -14.60
N HIS A 50 -4.71 1.95 -13.82
CA HIS A 50 -4.40 3.37 -13.63
C HIS A 50 -2.97 3.58 -13.10
N SER A 51 -2.55 2.79 -12.11
CA SER A 51 -1.19 2.84 -11.53
C SER A 51 -0.09 2.50 -12.53
N ASN A 52 -0.45 1.85 -13.64
CA ASN A 52 0.44 1.44 -14.71
C ASN A 52 0.27 2.26 -16.01
N TYR A 53 -0.39 3.42 -15.91
CA TYR A 53 -0.65 4.31 -17.05
C TYR A 53 -1.40 3.58 -18.17
N TYR A 54 -2.37 2.75 -17.80
CA TYR A 54 -3.22 1.99 -18.71
C TYR A 54 -2.49 0.99 -19.62
N ARG A 55 -1.27 0.59 -19.25
CA ARG A 55 -0.50 -0.43 -19.96
C ARG A 55 -0.78 -1.82 -19.39
N LEU A 56 -1.32 -2.72 -20.21
CA LEU A 56 -1.75 -4.06 -19.79
C LEU A 56 -0.61 -4.95 -19.25
N GLU A 57 0.51 -5.07 -19.97
CA GLU A 57 1.61 -5.96 -19.53
C GLU A 57 2.26 -5.52 -18.20
N PRO A 58 2.61 -4.22 -18.01
CA PRO A 58 3.05 -3.73 -16.70
C PRO A 58 2.02 -3.95 -15.59
N THR A 59 0.73 -3.83 -15.91
CA THR A 59 -0.36 -4.07 -14.95
C THR A 59 -0.35 -5.51 -14.45
N LYS A 60 -0.24 -6.50 -15.34
CA LYS A 60 -0.16 -7.93 -14.96
C LYS A 60 1.03 -8.20 -14.05
N SER A 61 2.21 -7.66 -14.40
CA SER A 61 3.42 -7.79 -13.58
C SER A 61 3.26 -7.14 -12.19
N THR A 62 2.62 -5.96 -12.15
CA THR A 62 2.34 -5.25 -10.90
C THR A 62 1.39 -6.04 -10.01
N ILE A 63 0.29 -6.57 -10.57
CA ILE A 63 -0.67 -7.39 -9.84
C ILE A 63 0.03 -8.60 -9.20
N ASP A 64 0.79 -9.34 -9.99
CA ASP A 64 1.49 -10.54 -9.51
C ASP A 64 2.50 -10.19 -8.41
N THR A 65 3.32 -9.16 -8.64
CA THR A 65 4.32 -8.69 -7.67
C THR A 65 3.66 -8.21 -6.37
N PHE A 66 2.56 -7.46 -6.47
CA PHE A 66 1.84 -6.87 -5.34
C PHE A 66 1.33 -7.93 -4.35
N PHE A 67 0.72 -9.00 -4.84
CA PHE A 67 0.23 -10.10 -3.99
C PHE A 67 1.36 -11.03 -3.55
N THR A 68 2.39 -11.19 -4.37
CA THR A 68 3.57 -11.97 -4.02
C THR A 68 4.31 -11.34 -2.84
N VAL A 69 4.62 -10.04 -2.90
CA VAL A 69 5.30 -9.31 -1.81
C VAL A 69 4.50 -9.41 -0.50
N ARG A 70 3.17 -9.30 -0.55
CA ARG A 70 2.33 -9.49 0.66
C ARG A 70 2.55 -10.83 1.32
N THR A 71 2.73 -11.87 0.52
CA THR A 71 2.91 -13.25 0.99
C THR A 71 4.30 -13.46 1.58
N HIS A 72 5.34 -12.92 0.93
CA HIS A 72 6.73 -13.14 1.30
C HIS A 72 7.33 -12.12 2.28
N VAL A 73 6.57 -11.09 2.67
CA VAL A 73 7.02 -10.06 3.61
C VAL A 73 6.10 -9.99 4.83
N PRO A 74 6.10 -11.02 5.70
CA PRO A 74 5.21 -11.09 6.85
C PRO A 74 5.44 -9.95 7.86
N GLU A 75 6.64 -9.38 7.94
CA GLU A 75 6.99 -8.30 8.86
C GLU A 75 6.09 -7.06 8.66
N PHE A 76 5.65 -6.81 7.43
CA PHE A 76 4.78 -5.69 7.10
C PHE A 76 3.31 -6.09 6.96
N PHE A 77 3.02 -7.33 6.54
CA PHE A 77 1.66 -7.72 6.14
C PHE A 77 0.97 -8.72 7.07
N HIS A 78 1.67 -9.32 8.04
CA HIS A 78 1.12 -10.28 9.01
C HIS A 78 0.85 -9.63 10.37
N ASN A 79 -0.19 -10.09 11.08
CA ASN A 79 -0.51 -9.67 12.46
C ASN A 79 -0.60 -8.14 12.65
N ARG A 80 -1.33 -7.47 11.75
CA ARG A 80 -1.53 -6.01 11.75
C ARG A 80 -2.59 -5.54 12.75
N ASP A 81 -2.51 -6.01 13.99
CA ASP A 81 -3.41 -5.65 15.08
C ASP A 81 -2.72 -4.65 16.06
N PRO A 82 -3.05 -3.35 16.02
CA PRO A 82 -2.40 -2.34 16.86
C PRO A 82 -2.70 -2.48 18.35
N ILE A 83 -3.68 -3.31 18.74
CA ILE A 83 -4.03 -3.58 20.14
C ILE A 83 -3.09 -4.64 20.72
N ASN A 84 -2.91 -5.74 19.98
CA ASN A 84 -2.20 -6.91 20.45
C ASN A 84 -0.72 -6.96 20.04
N ASN A 85 -0.33 -6.20 19.00
CA ASN A 85 1.04 -6.13 18.52
C ASN A 85 1.76 -4.88 19.05
N GLN A 86 2.62 -5.05 20.05
CA GLN A 86 3.36 -3.95 20.68
C GLN A 86 4.38 -3.29 19.75
N GLU A 87 5.01 -4.06 18.86
CA GLU A 87 5.96 -3.54 17.88
C GLU A 87 5.25 -2.63 16.89
N LEU A 88 4.13 -3.10 16.33
CA LEU A 88 3.29 -2.31 15.45
C LEU A 88 2.79 -1.03 16.14
N LYS A 89 2.38 -1.11 17.42
CA LYS A 89 1.98 0.07 18.20
C LYS A 89 3.09 1.11 18.30
N LYS A 90 4.35 0.69 18.50
CA LYS A 90 5.51 1.60 18.50
C LYS A 90 5.73 2.21 17.12
N THR A 91 5.68 1.42 16.06
CA THR A 91 5.86 1.88 14.68
C THR A 91 4.78 2.90 14.27
N ILE A 92 3.52 2.64 14.62
CA ILE A 92 2.40 3.55 14.38
C ILE A 92 2.65 4.90 15.07
N ASN A 93 3.14 4.90 16.31
CA ASN A 93 3.41 6.15 17.04
C ASN A 93 4.47 7.03 16.36
N VAL A 94 5.43 6.44 15.65
CA VAL A 94 6.45 7.18 14.88
C VAL A 94 5.90 7.63 13.52
N ALA A 95 5.19 6.75 12.81
CA ALA A 95 4.78 6.98 11.42
C ALA A 95 3.60 7.95 11.24
N ILE A 96 2.73 8.13 12.26
CA ILE A 96 1.51 8.95 12.14
C ILE A 96 1.79 10.40 11.72
N PHE A 97 2.97 10.94 12.03
CA PHE A 97 3.34 12.32 11.70
C PHE A 97 3.42 12.61 10.18
N PHE A 98 3.62 11.59 9.34
CA PHE A 98 3.98 11.80 7.92
C PHE A 98 2.79 11.73 6.93
N THR A 99 1.58 11.38 7.37
CA THR A 99 0.56 10.82 6.46
C THR A 99 -0.21 11.81 5.58
N LYS A 100 -0.09 13.14 5.77
CA LYS A 100 -0.83 14.14 4.97
C LYS A 100 0.00 14.93 3.95
N SER A 101 1.32 14.74 3.90
CA SER A 101 2.22 15.64 3.17
C SER A 101 3.07 14.96 2.08
N PHE A 102 2.53 13.93 1.41
CA PHE A 102 3.20 13.30 0.27
C PHE A 102 2.54 13.72 -1.03
N ARG A 103 2.89 14.91 -1.54
CA ARG A 103 2.64 15.21 -2.96
C ARG A 103 3.91 15.42 -3.76
N VAL A 104 4.99 15.88 -3.14
CA VAL A 104 6.37 15.94 -3.69
C VAL A 104 7.32 16.08 -2.48
N PHE A 105 8.47 15.39 -2.49
CA PHE A 105 9.53 15.67 -1.51
C PHE A 105 10.16 17.03 -1.83
N TYR A 106 9.76 18.06 -1.09
CA TYR A 106 10.45 19.36 -1.11
C TYR A 106 11.46 19.39 0.03
N MET A 107 12.75 19.43 -0.32
CA MET A 107 13.81 19.61 0.67
C MET A 107 13.96 21.11 0.96
N HIS A 108 13.74 21.48 2.21
CA HIS A 108 13.86 22.85 2.68
C HIS A 108 15.25 23.06 3.29
N THR A 109 16.03 24.00 2.77
CA THR A 109 17.34 24.37 3.34
C THR A 109 17.17 25.14 4.65
N THR A 110 16.04 25.82 4.81
CA THR A 110 15.69 26.70 5.94
C THR A 110 14.21 26.56 6.30
N ASN A 111 13.87 26.68 7.58
CA ASN A 111 12.52 26.40 8.11
C ASN A 111 11.44 27.40 7.65
N ASP A 112 11.84 28.62 7.26
CA ASP A 112 10.97 29.72 6.79
C ASP A 112 10.29 29.43 5.44
N THR A 113 10.71 28.37 4.74
CA THR A 113 10.12 27.98 3.47
C THR A 113 8.96 26.99 3.61
N LEU A 114 8.76 26.38 4.79
CA LEU A 114 7.78 25.31 4.99
C LEU A 114 6.33 25.78 4.80
N GLU A 115 5.99 26.95 5.34
CA GLU A 115 4.64 27.54 5.30
C GLU A 115 4.15 27.82 3.88
N LYS A 116 5.07 27.98 2.92
CA LYS A 116 4.74 28.22 1.51
C LYS A 116 4.19 26.98 0.80
N PHE A 117 4.48 25.79 1.33
CA PHE A 117 4.13 24.51 0.70
C PHE A 117 3.17 23.67 1.55
N ILE A 118 3.18 23.87 2.87
CA ILE A 118 2.29 23.16 3.80
C ILE A 118 1.37 24.17 4.48
N PRO A 119 0.06 24.12 4.23
CA PRO A 119 -0.90 24.97 4.92
C PRO A 119 -0.82 24.81 6.45
N LEU A 120 -0.83 25.91 7.19
CA LEU A 120 -0.79 25.86 8.67
C LEU A 120 -1.97 25.08 9.27
N GLU A 121 -3.10 25.02 8.57
CA GLU A 121 -4.29 24.25 8.95
C GLU A 121 -4.04 22.74 9.08
N VAL A 122 -3.01 22.20 8.43
CA VAL A 122 -2.68 20.77 8.49
C VAL A 122 -1.58 20.45 9.50
N LEU A 123 -0.90 21.47 10.03
CA LEU A 123 0.15 21.32 11.03
C LEU A 123 -0.45 21.33 12.44
N PRO A 124 0.07 20.51 13.36
CA PRO A 124 -0.36 20.54 14.76
C PRO A 124 0.03 21.85 15.45
N ASN A 125 -0.68 22.17 16.54
CA ASN A 125 -0.46 23.40 17.30
C ASN A 125 0.97 23.52 17.83
N GLU A 126 1.55 22.40 18.27
CA GLU A 126 2.92 22.31 18.80
C GLU A 126 3.99 22.58 17.72
N ALA A 127 3.62 22.50 16.43
CA ALA A 127 4.47 22.86 15.29
C ALA A 127 4.11 24.24 14.70
N GLY A 128 3.31 25.05 15.41
CA GLY A 128 2.87 26.37 14.95
C GLY A 128 1.66 26.37 14.00
N GLY A 129 0.96 25.24 13.88
CA GLY A 129 -0.22 25.11 13.03
C GLY A 129 -1.57 25.23 13.76
N GLN A 130 -2.65 24.85 13.07
CA GLN A 130 -4.04 24.95 13.54
C GLN A 130 -4.81 23.61 13.50
N ALA A 131 -4.11 22.49 13.27
CA ALA A 131 -4.75 21.17 13.14
C ALA A 131 -5.21 20.56 14.48
N GLY A 132 -4.89 21.20 15.61
CA GLY A 132 -5.13 20.68 16.96
C GLY A 132 -3.88 20.08 17.60
N LEU A 133 -4.04 19.49 18.78
CA LEU A 133 -2.93 18.92 19.55
C LEU A 133 -2.44 17.61 18.91
N ILE A 134 -1.11 17.38 18.91
CA ILE A 134 -0.51 16.15 18.39
C ILE A 134 -1.14 14.91 19.03
N GLN A 135 -1.44 14.97 20.32
CA GLN A 135 -2.03 13.86 21.06
C GLN A 135 -3.44 13.51 20.56
N GLU A 136 -4.30 14.50 20.33
CA GLU A 136 -5.66 14.28 19.83
C GLU A 136 -5.65 13.73 18.40
N LEU A 137 -4.75 14.25 17.55
CA LEU A 137 -4.54 13.76 16.19
C LEU A 137 -4.07 12.30 16.19
N ARG A 138 -3.17 11.95 17.11
CA ARG A 138 -2.70 10.57 17.31
C ARG A 138 -3.85 9.66 17.73
N ASP A 139 -4.60 10.03 18.75
CA ASP A 139 -5.70 9.21 19.29
C ASP A 139 -6.78 8.97 18.23
N LYS A 140 -7.09 10.00 17.43
CA LYS A 140 -7.99 9.90 16.29
C LYS A 140 -7.49 8.91 15.23
N GLN A 141 -6.20 8.93 14.92
CA GLN A 141 -5.61 8.05 13.92
C GLN A 141 -5.48 6.60 14.42
N VAL A 142 -5.10 6.40 15.67
CA VAL A 142 -5.08 5.07 16.31
C VAL A 142 -6.48 4.48 16.36
N LYS A 143 -7.47 5.26 16.77
CA LYS A 143 -8.88 4.84 16.74
C LYS A 143 -9.31 4.43 15.34
N LYS A 144 -8.94 5.21 14.32
CA LYS A 144 -9.23 4.86 12.92
C LYS A 144 -8.62 3.51 12.53
N LEU A 145 -7.38 3.21 12.94
CA LEU A 145 -6.76 1.91 12.67
C LEU A 145 -7.50 0.78 13.40
N ILE A 146 -7.87 0.99 14.67
CA ILE A 146 -8.64 0.03 15.46
C ILE A 146 -9.99 -0.28 14.81
N ASP A 147 -10.70 0.75 14.34
CA ASP A 147 -12.02 0.62 13.69
C ASP A 147 -11.98 -0.20 12.39
N HIS A 148 -10.78 -0.39 11.80
CA HIS A 148 -10.53 -1.14 10.57
C HIS A 148 -9.78 -2.47 10.80
N ILE A 149 -9.60 -2.93 12.05
CA ILE A 149 -8.89 -4.20 12.33
C ILE A 149 -9.50 -5.38 11.56
N THR A 150 -10.83 -5.43 11.42
CA THR A 150 -11.46 -6.53 10.68
C THR A 150 -11.13 -6.48 9.20
N TRP A 151 -11.04 -5.29 8.61
CA TRP A 151 -10.57 -5.14 7.23
C TRP A 151 -9.14 -5.66 7.07
N PHE A 152 -8.23 -5.37 8.01
CA PHE A 152 -6.86 -5.90 7.95
C PHE A 152 -6.82 -7.43 8.05
N LYS A 153 -7.66 -8.03 8.89
CA LYS A 153 -7.77 -9.49 9.01
C LYS A 153 -8.33 -10.14 7.74
N GLU A 154 -9.35 -9.53 7.16
CA GLU A 154 -9.95 -10.00 5.89
C GLU A 154 -8.95 -9.88 4.73
N GLU A 155 -8.23 -8.76 4.63
CA GLU A 155 -7.20 -8.56 3.60
C GLU A 155 -6.04 -9.54 3.77
N GLU A 156 -5.59 -9.76 5.01
CA GLU A 156 -4.53 -10.72 5.30
C GLU A 156 -4.89 -12.15 4.90
N ALA A 157 -6.17 -12.53 5.04
CA ALA A 157 -6.65 -13.86 4.67
C ALA A 157 -6.87 -14.03 3.16
N ASN A 158 -7.26 -12.96 2.45
CA ASN A 158 -7.79 -13.07 1.09
C ASN A 158 -6.93 -12.39 0.02
N HIS A 159 -6.00 -11.50 0.36
CA HIS A 159 -5.21 -10.72 -0.60
C HIS A 159 -3.73 -11.16 -0.62
N ARG A 160 -3.51 -12.46 -0.77
CA ARG A 160 -2.19 -13.10 -0.84
C ARG A 160 -2.16 -14.10 -1.99
N VAL A 161 -0.96 -14.41 -2.48
CA VAL A 161 -0.79 -15.49 -3.45
C VAL A 161 -0.74 -16.84 -2.74
N ASN A 162 -1.26 -17.87 -3.40
CA ASN A 162 -0.99 -19.25 -3.03
C ASN A 162 0.09 -19.81 -3.96
N GLU A 163 1.34 -19.82 -3.51
CA GLU A 163 2.49 -20.28 -4.31
C GLU A 163 2.36 -21.75 -4.77
N LEU A 164 1.59 -22.59 -4.07
CA LEU A 164 1.34 -23.98 -4.47
C LEU A 164 0.50 -24.10 -5.74
N LEU A 165 -0.28 -23.06 -6.05
CA LEU A 165 -1.14 -23.01 -7.23
C LEU A 165 -0.50 -22.21 -8.37
N ARG A 166 0.73 -21.70 -8.21
CA ARG A 166 1.37 -20.89 -9.26
C ARG A 166 1.66 -21.79 -10.47
N PRO A 167 1.24 -21.40 -11.70
CA PRO A 167 1.53 -22.18 -12.90
C PRO A 167 3.03 -22.31 -13.18
N ASP A 168 3.76 -21.23 -12.92
CA ASP A 168 5.22 -21.17 -13.02
C ASP A 168 5.88 -21.52 -11.68
N LYS A 169 7.22 -21.57 -11.67
CA LYS A 169 8.00 -21.80 -10.44
C LYS A 169 7.62 -20.77 -9.37
N ALA A 170 7.39 -21.25 -8.15
CA ALA A 170 7.13 -20.41 -6.98
C ALA A 170 8.22 -19.35 -6.81
N LYS A 171 7.80 -18.13 -6.49
CA LYS A 171 8.73 -17.02 -6.27
C LYS A 171 9.33 -17.08 -4.87
N THR A 172 10.57 -16.65 -4.76
CA THR A 172 11.34 -16.58 -3.50
C THR A 172 11.69 -15.12 -3.16
N ALA A 173 12.20 -14.89 -1.94
CA ALA A 173 12.71 -13.58 -1.54
C ALA A 173 13.84 -13.08 -2.48
N THR A 174 14.66 -13.99 -3.03
CA THR A 174 15.71 -13.65 -3.99
C THR A 174 15.11 -13.11 -5.30
N ASP A 175 14.03 -13.71 -5.78
CA ASP A 175 13.34 -13.26 -7.00
C ASP A 175 12.68 -11.88 -6.81
N LEU A 176 12.30 -11.54 -5.57
CA LEU A 176 11.62 -10.27 -5.25
C LEU A 176 12.59 -9.11 -4.99
N PHE A 177 13.69 -9.37 -4.29
CA PHE A 177 14.57 -8.32 -3.77
C PHE A 177 15.99 -8.36 -4.36
N GLY A 178 16.31 -9.38 -5.17
CA GLY A 178 17.61 -9.48 -5.84
C GLY A 178 18.79 -9.65 -4.88
N VAL A 179 18.58 -10.27 -3.71
CA VAL A 179 19.58 -10.32 -2.60
C VAL A 179 20.73 -11.31 -2.83
N GLU A 180 20.97 -11.78 -4.06
CA GLU A 180 22.11 -12.64 -4.36
C GLU A 180 23.42 -11.83 -4.44
N GLY A 181 24.08 -11.69 -3.29
CA GLY A 181 25.54 -11.76 -3.09
C GLY A 181 26.48 -10.79 -3.84
N SER A 182 26.95 -9.74 -3.15
CA SER A 182 28.30 -9.17 -3.35
C SER A 182 28.94 -8.64 -2.05
N PHE A 183 28.67 -9.29 -0.92
CA PHE A 183 29.55 -9.12 0.24
C PHE A 183 30.67 -10.14 0.11
N LYS A 184 31.74 -9.77 -0.60
CA LYS A 184 33.01 -10.50 -0.49
C LYS A 184 33.41 -10.45 0.99
N LYS A 185 33.55 -11.61 1.63
CA LYS A 185 34.19 -11.70 2.95
C LYS A 185 35.54 -10.98 2.85
N LEU A 186 35.69 -9.92 3.63
CA LEU A 186 36.97 -9.26 3.82
C LEU A 186 37.69 -10.10 4.89
N ASP A 187 38.62 -10.94 4.48
CA ASP A 187 39.57 -11.54 5.41
C ASP A 187 40.57 -10.43 5.79
N ILE A 188 40.58 -10.07 7.07
CA ILE A 188 41.54 -9.14 7.65
C ILE A 188 42.67 -9.99 8.24
N ASP A 189 43.87 -9.85 7.68
CA ASP A 189 45.13 -10.36 8.25
C ASP A 189 45.49 -9.63 9.56
#